data_AF-X1UYS0-F1
#
_entry.id   AF-X1UYS0-F1
#
_cell.length_a   1.000
_cell.length_b   1.000
_cell.length_c   1.000
_cell.angle_alpha   90.00
_cell.angle_beta   90.00
_cell.angle_gamma   90.00
#
_symmetry.space_group_name_H-M   'P 1'
#
loop_
_entity.id
_entity.type
_entity.pdbx_description
1 polymer ?
#
loop_
_entity_poly.entity_id
_entity_poly.type
_entity_poly.pdbx_seq_one_letter_code
_entity_poly.pdbx_strand_id
1 'polypeptide(L)'
;VIGNITGKAASGHITVACKSYNVGIPSAFKTQSIKVKAPERQNVVEFTYEPGEDVPLWDEFQPAMLRLTLNLETKAGDEQFSDQRSVNFGMRDSAKERNRLKINGRSVFLRGKNDCCLFPLTGYPPMDKVGWLRVLSIAKFYGINHYRFHSWCPPEAAFGAADELGVYFQAEIPNKRSGFRAPEDREAAIHNIDRLDVKSSLKKVSLYEYAKREAELIFKAFGNHPSFVMFTLGNELGRNEGMFDMVAHFKEIDPRHLYAQGSN
;
A
#
# COMPACT_ATOMS: atom_id res chain seq x y z
N VAL A 1 -2.12 -8.84 15.78
CA VAL A 1 -2.17 -10.24 16.24
C VAL A 1 -1.18 -10.41 17.38
N ILE A 2 -1.63 -10.95 18.51
CA ILE A 2 -0.77 -11.33 19.64
C ILE A 2 -0.51 -12.83 19.53
N GLY A 3 0.76 -13.20 19.36
CA GLY A 3 1.19 -14.59 19.40
C GLY A 3 1.42 -15.03 20.84
N ASN A 4 0.84 -16.16 21.25
CA ASN A 4 1.10 -16.76 22.56
C ASN A 4 1.84 -18.09 22.38
N ILE A 5 3.07 -18.14 22.88
CA ILE A 5 3.92 -19.33 22.83
C ILE A 5 4.07 -20.04 24.18
N THR A 6 3.40 -19.53 25.24
CA THR A 6 3.58 -19.99 26.62
C THR A 6 2.88 -21.31 26.93
N GLY A 7 1.96 -21.74 26.06
CA GLY A 7 1.11 -22.91 26.30
C GLY A 7 0.05 -22.72 27.40
N LYS A 8 -0.06 -21.52 27.99
CA LYS A 8 -1.06 -21.15 29.01
C LYS A 8 -1.82 -19.91 28.56
N ALA A 9 -3.04 -19.72 29.04
CA ALA A 9 -3.78 -18.48 28.78
C ALA A 9 -3.04 -17.28 29.40
N ALA A 10 -2.75 -16.27 28.58
CA ALA A 10 -2.12 -15.04 29.03
C ALA A 10 -3.11 -13.87 29.03
N SER A 11 -2.90 -12.90 29.91
CA SER A 11 -3.69 -11.66 29.93
C SER A 11 -2.87 -10.47 30.40
N GLY A 12 -3.29 -9.27 30.02
CA GLY A 12 -2.57 -8.06 30.38
C GLY A 12 -3.11 -6.86 29.63
N HIS A 13 -2.21 -6.00 29.16
CA HIS A 13 -2.59 -4.80 28.45
C HIS A 13 -1.62 -4.45 27.33
N ILE A 14 -2.11 -3.68 26.36
CA ILE A 14 -1.28 -2.98 25.38
C ILE A 14 -1.37 -1.50 25.69
N THR A 15 -0.23 -0.85 25.86
CA THR A 15 -0.11 0.61 25.95
C THR A 15 0.33 1.16 24.59
N VAL A 16 -0.45 2.08 24.05
CA VAL A 16 -0.29 2.65 22.72
C VAL A 16 0.07 4.13 22.85
N ALA A 17 1.25 4.51 22.38
CA ALA A 17 1.69 5.90 22.28
C ALA A 17 1.80 6.31 20.82
N CYS A 18 1.47 7.55 20.49
CA CYS A 18 1.62 8.09 19.14
C CYS A 18 2.39 9.41 19.16
N LYS A 19 3.21 9.62 18.13
CA LYS A 19 3.88 10.90 17.88
C LYS A 19 3.93 11.19 16.38
N SER A 20 3.88 12.47 16.02
CA SER A 20 4.15 12.91 14.66
C SER A 20 5.65 13.07 14.41
N TYR A 21 6.04 12.95 13.16
CA TYR A 21 7.38 13.23 12.64
C TYR A 21 7.26 13.63 11.16
N ASN A 22 8.37 14.01 10.55
CA ASN A 22 8.38 14.56 9.17
C ASN A 22 7.47 15.80 9.02
N VAL A 23 7.42 16.60 10.08
CA VAL A 23 6.69 17.88 10.17
C VAL A 23 7.60 18.91 10.82
N GLY A 24 7.35 20.19 10.57
CA GLY A 24 8.17 21.27 11.13
C GLY A 24 8.16 21.30 12.68
N ILE A 25 7.03 20.94 13.30
CA ILE A 25 6.88 20.86 14.75
C ILE A 25 6.23 19.51 15.11
N PRO A 26 7.01 18.53 15.59
CA PRO A 26 6.48 17.26 16.07
C PRO A 26 5.61 17.40 17.32
N SER A 27 4.56 16.58 17.41
CA SER A 27 3.63 16.53 18.54
C SER A 27 3.54 15.10 19.08
N ALA A 28 3.35 14.98 20.39
CA ALA A 28 2.98 13.72 21.03
C ALA A 28 1.47 13.71 21.30
N PHE A 29 0.83 12.57 21.08
CA PHE A 29 -0.61 12.40 21.29
C PHE A 29 -0.88 11.56 22.54
N LYS A 30 -2.13 11.61 23.02
CA LYS A 30 -2.56 10.93 24.24
C LYS A 30 -2.23 9.43 24.19
N THR A 31 -1.55 8.94 25.21
CA THR A 31 -1.34 7.50 25.41
C THR A 31 -2.66 6.82 25.76
N GLN A 32 -2.94 5.69 25.13
CA GLN A 32 -4.13 4.88 25.36
C GLN A 32 -3.72 3.47 25.79
N SER A 33 -4.60 2.79 26.53
CA SER A 33 -4.33 1.43 26.98
C SER A 33 -5.55 0.55 26.78
N ILE A 34 -5.33 -0.68 26.35
CA ILE A 34 -6.36 -1.69 26.17
C ILE A 34 -6.00 -2.96 26.92
N LYS A 35 -7.00 -3.57 27.56
CA LYS A 35 -6.83 -4.90 28.15
C LYS A 35 -6.86 -5.94 27.04
N VAL A 36 -5.99 -6.94 27.14
CA VAL A 36 -5.91 -8.02 26.16
C VAL A 36 -5.92 -9.37 26.85
N LYS A 37 -6.52 -10.35 26.17
CA LYS A 37 -6.45 -11.77 26.53
C LYS A 37 -5.85 -12.52 25.35
N ALA A 38 -5.02 -13.50 25.66
CA ALA A 38 -4.36 -14.34 24.69
C ALA A 38 -4.49 -15.82 25.09
N PRO A 39 -5.70 -16.41 25.04
CA PRO A 39 -5.90 -17.82 25.37
C PRO A 39 -5.31 -18.78 24.32
N GLU A 40 -5.23 -18.35 23.06
CA GLU A 40 -4.82 -19.20 21.93
C GLU A 40 -3.44 -18.84 21.41
N ARG A 41 -2.89 -19.65 20.50
CA ARG A 41 -1.59 -19.38 19.87
C ARG A 41 -1.59 -18.08 19.06
N GLN A 42 -2.72 -17.71 18.46
CA GLN A 42 -2.91 -16.45 17.73
C GLN A 42 -4.19 -15.78 18.20
N ASN A 43 -4.09 -14.51 18.59
CA ASN A 43 -5.22 -13.76 19.12
C ASN A 43 -5.33 -12.44 18.36
N VAL A 44 -6.48 -12.21 17.75
CA VAL A 44 -6.79 -10.97 17.06
C VAL A 44 -7.41 -10.01 18.08
N VAL A 45 -6.83 -8.81 18.15
CA VAL A 45 -7.35 -7.72 18.98
C VAL A 45 -7.53 -6.54 18.04
N GLU A 46 -8.75 -6.02 18.01
CA GLU A 46 -9.10 -4.82 17.26
C GLU A 46 -9.20 -3.64 18.23
N PHE A 47 -8.62 -2.51 17.82
CA PHE A 47 -8.57 -1.30 18.63
C PHE A 47 -8.49 -0.09 17.72
N THR A 48 -9.29 0.92 18.04
CA THR A 48 -9.28 2.23 17.39
C THR A 48 -8.52 3.20 18.27
N TYR A 49 -7.40 3.71 17.77
CA TYR A 49 -6.64 4.75 18.44
C TYR A 49 -7.20 6.12 18.06
N GLU A 50 -7.65 6.88 19.06
CA GLU A 50 -8.20 8.24 18.88
C GLU A 50 -7.13 9.32 19.19
N PRO A 51 -6.38 9.82 18.19
CA PRO A 51 -5.31 10.80 18.41
C PRO A 51 -5.79 12.21 18.81
N GLY A 52 -7.08 12.53 18.65
CA GLY A 52 -7.66 13.86 18.83
C GLY A 52 -7.86 14.61 17.49
N GLU A 53 -8.23 15.89 17.56
CA GLU A 53 -8.60 16.70 16.37
C GLU A 53 -7.38 17.35 15.69
N ASP A 54 -6.30 17.65 16.43
CA ASP A 54 -5.14 18.39 15.94
C ASP A 54 -4.03 17.51 15.35
N VAL A 55 -4.41 16.52 14.54
CA VAL A 55 -3.47 15.59 13.91
C VAL A 55 -2.99 16.16 12.58
N PRO A 56 -1.68 16.30 12.35
CA PRO A 56 -1.18 16.78 11.08
C PRO A 56 -1.47 15.74 9.99
N LEU A 57 -2.13 16.19 8.92
CA LEU A 57 -2.47 15.35 7.78
C LEU A 57 -1.29 15.25 6.81
N TRP A 58 -1.24 14.11 6.13
CA TRP A 58 -0.29 13.79 5.07
C TRP A 58 -0.84 14.25 3.71
N ASP A 59 -0.06 15.03 2.98
CA ASP A 59 -0.25 15.33 1.56
C ASP A 59 1.08 15.71 0.87
N GLU A 60 1.02 16.16 -0.38
CA GLU A 60 2.22 16.52 -1.15
C GLU A 60 3.01 17.72 -0.60
N PHE A 61 2.37 18.60 0.17
CA PHE A 61 2.98 19.82 0.71
C PHE A 61 3.42 19.61 2.15
N GLN A 62 2.65 18.84 2.91
CA GLN A 62 2.93 18.46 4.27
C GLN A 62 2.89 16.93 4.39
N PRO A 63 4.02 16.24 4.15
CA PRO A 63 4.10 14.78 4.27
C PRO A 63 4.15 14.31 5.73
N ALA A 64 3.20 14.75 6.55
CA ALA A 64 3.17 14.45 7.98
C ALA A 64 3.04 12.96 8.23
N MET A 65 3.96 12.42 9.02
CA MET A 65 3.95 11.01 9.39
C MET A 65 3.68 10.85 10.88
N LEU A 66 3.07 9.74 11.23
CA LEU A 66 2.78 9.32 12.59
C LEU A 66 3.48 8.00 12.88
N ARG A 67 3.92 7.83 14.13
CA ARG A 67 4.44 6.58 14.66
C ARG A 67 3.61 6.15 15.85
N LEU A 68 2.91 5.02 15.71
CA LEU A 68 2.28 4.31 16.80
C LEU A 68 3.27 3.31 17.38
N THR A 69 3.56 3.41 18.68
CA THR A 69 4.35 2.44 19.44
C THR A 69 3.40 1.68 20.37
N LEU A 70 3.30 0.37 20.15
CA LEU A 70 2.51 -0.56 20.93
C LEU A 70 3.44 -1.33 21.87
N ASN A 71 3.24 -1.19 23.17
CA ASN A 71 3.93 -1.96 24.20
C ASN A 71 2.94 -2.97 24.78
N LEU A 72 3.23 -4.25 24.62
CA LEU A 72 2.46 -5.35 25.19
C LEU A 72 3.10 -5.74 26.52
N GLU A 73 2.28 -5.85 27.57
CA GLU A 73 2.68 -6.38 28.87
C GLU A 73 1.63 -7.41 29.32
N THR A 74 2.04 -8.67 29.50
CA THR A 74 1.13 -9.77 29.85
C THR A 74 1.69 -10.67 30.95
N LYS A 75 0.79 -11.45 31.54
CA LYS A 75 1.10 -12.52 32.49
C LYS A 75 0.48 -13.83 32.04
N ALA A 76 1.21 -14.93 32.22
CA ALA A 76 0.72 -16.30 32.06
C ALA A 76 1.07 -17.12 33.31
N GLY A 77 0.12 -17.24 34.25
CA GLY A 77 0.45 -17.66 35.62
C GLY A 77 1.27 -16.59 36.34
N ASP A 78 2.38 -16.98 36.95
CA ASP A 78 3.29 -16.08 37.68
C ASP A 78 4.34 -15.41 36.78
N GLU A 79 4.48 -15.86 35.54
CA GLU A 79 5.46 -15.35 34.58
C GLU A 79 4.94 -14.09 33.87
N GLN A 80 5.83 -13.10 33.70
CA GLN A 80 5.57 -11.84 33.01
C GLN A 80 6.27 -11.83 31.65
N PHE A 81 5.59 -11.28 30.65
CA PHE A 81 6.08 -11.17 29.28
C PHE A 81 5.85 -9.76 28.76
N SER A 82 6.76 -9.28 27.92
CA SER A 82 6.59 -8.03 27.20
C SER A 82 7.07 -8.14 25.76
N ASP A 83 6.48 -7.34 24.88
CA ASP A 83 6.90 -7.16 23.49
C ASP A 83 6.59 -5.73 23.05
N GLN A 84 7.31 -5.23 22.05
CA GLN A 84 7.08 -3.91 21.49
C GLN A 84 7.06 -3.96 19.96
N ARG A 85 6.11 -3.23 19.37
CA ARG A 85 6.14 -2.93 17.93
C ARG A 85 5.88 -1.47 17.67
N SER A 86 6.45 -0.96 16.59
CA SER A 86 6.13 0.36 16.06
C SER A 86 5.61 0.26 14.63
N VAL A 87 4.61 1.06 14.30
CA VAL A 87 4.03 1.19 12.97
C VAL A 87 4.04 2.66 12.57
N ASN A 88 4.49 2.93 11.36
CA ASN A 88 4.50 4.26 10.77
C ASN A 88 3.37 4.37 9.73
N PHE A 89 2.69 5.51 9.69
CA PHE A 89 1.59 5.77 8.77
C PHE A 89 1.38 7.29 8.62
N GLY A 90 0.60 7.73 7.65
CA GLY A 90 0.18 9.12 7.49
C GLY A 90 -1.34 9.20 7.46
N MET A 91 -1.91 10.24 8.09
CA MET A 91 -3.36 10.46 8.08
C MET A 91 -3.74 11.25 6.84
N ARG A 92 -4.53 10.65 5.95
CA ARG A 92 -5.06 11.35 4.79
C ARG A 92 -6.45 10.84 4.45
N ASP A 93 -7.22 11.69 3.79
CA ASP A 93 -8.44 11.30 3.09
C ASP A 93 -8.25 11.50 1.59
N SER A 94 -8.57 10.49 0.79
CA SER A 94 -8.60 10.60 -0.68
C SER A 94 -9.98 10.30 -1.21
N ALA A 95 -10.53 11.26 -1.95
CA ALA A 95 -11.88 11.16 -2.47
C ALA A 95 -11.95 11.58 -3.93
N LYS A 96 -12.98 11.07 -4.61
CA LYS A 96 -13.42 11.59 -5.91
C LYS A 96 -14.73 12.34 -5.70
N GLU A 97 -14.76 13.62 -6.05
CA GLU A 97 -15.99 14.40 -6.09
C GLU A 97 -16.29 14.79 -7.53
N ARG A 98 -17.31 14.16 -8.12
CA ARG A 98 -17.64 14.25 -9.55
C ARG A 98 -16.40 13.95 -10.42
N ASN A 99 -15.82 15.00 -11.03
CA ASN A 99 -14.69 14.93 -11.96
C ASN A 99 -13.39 15.47 -11.32
N ARG A 100 -13.36 15.66 -10.01
CA ARG A 100 -12.20 16.17 -9.28
C ARG A 100 -11.69 15.15 -8.29
N LEU A 101 -10.38 15.01 -8.23
CA LEU A 101 -9.71 14.30 -7.15
C LEU A 101 -9.48 15.26 -5.99
N LYS A 102 -9.70 14.77 -4.77
CA LYS A 102 -9.47 15.50 -3.53
C LYS A 102 -8.54 14.73 -2.61
N ILE A 103 -7.63 15.46 -1.97
CA ILE A 103 -6.84 14.98 -0.84
C ILE A 103 -7.12 15.92 0.33
N ASN A 104 -7.54 15.38 1.47
CA ASN A 104 -7.89 16.16 2.67
C ASN A 104 -8.90 17.27 2.36
N GLY A 105 -9.93 16.96 1.55
CA GLY A 105 -10.96 17.91 1.10
C GLY A 105 -10.53 18.91 0.01
N ARG A 106 -9.22 19.05 -0.28
CA ARG A 106 -8.67 20.00 -1.26
C ARG A 106 -8.59 19.36 -2.64
N SER A 107 -9.01 20.08 -3.69
CA SER A 107 -8.81 19.61 -5.07
C SER A 107 -7.33 19.52 -5.41
N VAL A 108 -6.91 18.38 -5.96
CA VAL A 108 -5.52 18.12 -6.36
C VAL A 108 -5.43 17.98 -7.88
N PHE A 109 -4.39 18.59 -8.45
CA PHE A 109 -3.97 18.35 -9.83
C PHE A 109 -2.74 17.44 -9.83
N LEU A 110 -2.86 16.27 -10.48
CA LEU A 110 -1.77 15.32 -10.59
C LEU A 110 -0.78 15.80 -11.66
N ARG A 111 0.40 16.20 -11.21
CA ARG A 111 1.56 16.54 -12.04
C ARG A 111 2.41 15.29 -12.12
N GLY A 112 2.07 14.45 -13.09
CA GLY A 112 2.46 13.05 -13.11
C GLY A 112 3.69 12.73 -13.95
N LYS A 113 4.43 11.71 -13.53
CA LYS A 113 5.40 10.97 -14.36
C LYS A 113 4.90 9.54 -14.58
N ASN A 114 4.97 9.06 -15.82
CA ASN A 114 4.86 7.64 -16.14
C ASN A 114 6.21 6.94 -15.94
N ASP A 115 6.24 5.85 -15.19
CA ASP A 115 7.46 5.10 -14.86
C ASP A 115 7.41 3.66 -15.38
N CYS A 116 8.18 3.39 -16.43
CA CYS A 116 8.28 2.08 -17.07
C CYS A 116 9.42 1.20 -16.51
N CYS A 117 9.88 1.46 -15.28
CA CYS A 117 10.99 0.72 -14.65
C CYS A 117 12.30 0.76 -15.47
N LEU A 118 12.62 1.92 -16.06
CA LEU A 118 13.77 2.08 -16.96
C LEU A 118 15.04 2.45 -16.17
N PHE A 119 15.85 1.45 -15.84
CA PHE A 119 17.12 1.61 -15.13
C PHE A 119 18.27 0.94 -15.91
N PRO A 120 18.88 1.61 -16.91
CA PRO A 120 19.79 0.97 -17.87
C PRO A 120 21.03 0.33 -17.26
N LEU A 121 21.55 0.87 -16.16
CA LEU A 121 22.78 0.37 -15.54
C LEU A 121 22.56 -0.91 -14.73
N THR A 122 21.40 -1.06 -14.11
CA THR A 122 21.09 -2.16 -13.19
C THR A 122 20.12 -3.17 -13.76
N GLY A 123 19.24 -2.76 -14.69
CA GLY A 123 18.11 -3.55 -15.18
C GLY A 123 16.95 -3.65 -14.20
N TYR A 124 17.04 -3.01 -13.03
CA TYR A 124 16.03 -3.02 -11.96
C TYR A 124 16.05 -1.67 -11.20
N PRO A 125 14.95 -1.27 -10.53
CA PRO A 125 14.88 0.02 -9.83
C PRO A 125 15.77 0.04 -8.59
N PRO A 126 16.02 1.19 -7.95
CA PRO A 126 16.62 1.19 -6.63
C PRO A 126 15.87 0.24 -5.68
N MET A 127 16.61 -0.57 -4.94
CA MET A 127 16.02 -1.51 -3.97
C MET A 127 16.07 -0.97 -2.54
N ASP A 128 16.67 0.21 -2.35
CA ASP A 128 16.77 0.90 -1.07
C ASP A 128 16.09 2.26 -1.10
N LYS A 129 15.79 2.77 0.10
CA LYS A 129 15.10 4.05 0.26
C LYS A 129 15.97 5.22 -0.23
N VAL A 130 17.29 5.13 -0.07
CA VAL A 130 18.23 6.22 -0.43
C VAL A 130 18.18 6.52 -1.93
N GLY A 131 18.19 5.48 -2.77
CA GLY A 131 18.07 5.63 -4.21
C GLY A 131 16.71 6.19 -4.62
N TRP A 132 15.62 5.75 -3.97
CA TRP A 132 14.30 6.31 -4.23
C TRP A 132 14.14 7.76 -3.76
N LEU A 133 14.71 8.12 -2.61
CA LEU A 133 14.75 9.50 -2.14
C LEU A 133 15.43 10.40 -3.18
N ARG A 134 16.55 9.94 -3.78
CA ARG A 134 17.20 10.67 -4.87
C ARG A 134 16.27 10.84 -6.08
N VAL A 135 15.69 9.75 -6.59
CA VAL A 135 14.81 9.77 -7.77
C VAL A 135 13.62 10.71 -7.56
N LEU A 136 12.92 10.54 -6.44
CA LEU A 136 11.70 11.30 -6.15
C LEU A 136 11.98 12.74 -5.77
N SER A 137 13.09 13.05 -5.10
CA SER A 137 13.47 14.43 -4.77
C SER A 137 13.74 15.25 -6.04
N ILE A 138 14.42 14.65 -7.04
CA ILE A 138 14.65 15.30 -8.34
C ILE A 138 13.31 15.58 -9.03
N ALA A 139 12.41 14.61 -9.06
CA ALA A 139 11.10 14.81 -9.68
C ALA A 139 10.28 15.89 -8.96
N LYS A 140 10.29 15.87 -7.62
CA LYS A 140 9.61 16.87 -6.78
C LYS A 140 10.19 18.27 -6.99
N PHE A 141 11.50 18.39 -7.19
CA PHE A 141 12.17 19.65 -7.54
C PHE A 141 11.64 20.23 -8.87
N TYR A 142 11.33 19.39 -9.86
CA TYR A 142 10.65 19.79 -11.10
C TYR A 142 9.14 19.98 -10.97
N GLY A 143 8.59 19.90 -9.75
CA GLY A 143 7.16 20.09 -9.48
C GLY A 143 6.28 18.85 -9.71
N ILE A 144 6.87 17.68 -9.96
CA ILE A 144 6.12 16.41 -10.05
C ILE A 144 5.66 15.99 -8.66
N ASN A 145 4.38 15.63 -8.54
CA ASN A 145 3.77 15.17 -7.29
C ASN A 145 3.17 13.77 -7.40
N HIS A 146 3.19 13.16 -8.58
CA HIS A 146 2.53 11.90 -8.84
C HIS A 146 3.38 10.98 -9.72
N TYR A 147 3.45 9.70 -9.35
CA TYR A 147 4.08 8.64 -10.13
C TYR A 147 3.06 7.56 -10.46
N ARG A 148 2.94 7.24 -11.75
CA ARG A 148 2.25 6.07 -12.26
C ARG A 148 3.28 5.01 -12.63
N PHE A 149 3.18 3.82 -12.07
CA PHE A 149 4.10 2.71 -12.33
C PHE A 149 3.55 1.80 -13.44
N HIS A 150 4.04 1.99 -14.67
CA HIS A 150 3.53 1.38 -15.90
C HIS A 150 4.31 0.12 -16.30
N SER A 151 3.74 -1.08 -16.28
CA SER A 151 2.69 -1.50 -15.34
C SER A 151 3.35 -2.42 -14.34
N TRP A 152 3.58 -1.92 -13.13
CA TRP A 152 4.28 -2.67 -12.08
C TRP A 152 4.00 -2.07 -10.69
N CYS A 153 4.34 -2.83 -9.65
CA CYS A 153 4.32 -2.35 -8.28
C CYS A 153 5.77 -2.05 -7.83
N PRO A 154 6.07 -0.84 -7.33
CA PRO A 154 7.40 -0.52 -6.84
C PRO A 154 7.70 -1.23 -5.50
N PRO A 155 8.99 -1.35 -5.11
CA PRO A 155 9.36 -1.94 -3.83
C PRO A 155 8.94 -1.05 -2.64
N GLU A 156 8.86 -1.63 -1.43
CA GLU A 156 8.57 -0.91 -0.17
C GLU A 156 9.43 0.34 0.02
N ALA A 157 10.70 0.26 -0.40
CA ALA A 157 11.64 1.36 -0.36
C ALA A 157 11.16 2.62 -1.11
N ALA A 158 10.45 2.43 -2.24
CA ALA A 158 9.88 3.51 -3.01
C ALA A 158 8.73 4.18 -2.27
N PHE A 159 7.82 3.39 -1.70
CA PHE A 159 6.71 3.89 -0.91
C PHE A 159 7.20 4.65 0.31
N GLY A 160 8.19 4.11 1.04
CA GLY A 160 8.79 4.81 2.18
C GLY A 160 9.43 6.15 1.81
N ALA A 161 10.10 6.24 0.65
CA ALA A 161 10.64 7.50 0.16
C ALA A 161 9.53 8.48 -0.26
N ALA A 162 8.46 7.98 -0.89
CA ALA A 162 7.32 8.77 -1.33
C ALA A 162 6.48 9.29 -0.16
N ASP A 163 6.36 8.51 0.92
CA ASP A 163 5.75 8.92 2.18
C ASP A 163 6.52 10.10 2.79
N GLU A 164 7.85 10.01 2.84
CA GLU A 164 8.68 11.07 3.41
C GLU A 164 8.68 12.33 2.55
N LEU A 165 8.64 12.18 1.22
CA LEU A 165 8.68 13.30 0.30
C LEU A 165 7.30 13.87 -0.04
N GLY A 166 6.20 13.19 0.23
CA GLY A 166 4.87 13.62 -0.21
C GLY A 166 4.70 13.49 -1.72
N VAL A 167 4.75 12.27 -2.24
CA VAL A 167 4.50 11.95 -3.66
C VAL A 167 3.39 10.89 -3.73
N TYR A 168 2.39 11.14 -4.58
CA TYR A 168 1.25 10.25 -4.76
C TYR A 168 1.59 9.12 -5.75
N PHE A 169 1.41 7.88 -5.35
CA PHE A 169 1.67 6.72 -6.17
C PHE A 169 0.39 6.10 -6.72
N GLN A 170 0.46 5.74 -8.00
CA GLN A 170 -0.44 4.78 -8.66
C GLN A 170 0.37 3.54 -9.02
N ALA A 171 0.27 2.50 -8.18
CA ALA A 171 0.81 1.18 -8.51
C ALA A 171 -0.14 0.44 -9.46
N GLU A 172 0.40 -0.44 -10.29
CA GLU A 172 -0.38 -1.25 -11.22
C GLU A 172 -0.01 -2.73 -11.09
N ILE A 173 -0.97 -3.61 -11.36
CA ILE A 173 -0.67 -5.03 -11.61
C ILE A 173 0.22 -5.12 -12.87
N PRO A 174 1.19 -6.05 -12.96
CA PRO A 174 2.00 -6.26 -14.15
C PRO A 174 1.20 -6.87 -15.30
N ASN A 175 0.24 -6.11 -15.83
CA ASN A 175 -0.63 -6.51 -16.91
C ASN A 175 -0.71 -5.41 -17.98
N LYS A 176 -0.34 -5.78 -19.20
CA LYS A 176 -0.49 -4.96 -20.40
C LYS A 176 -1.42 -5.71 -21.34
N ARG A 177 -2.56 -5.11 -21.71
CA ARG A 177 -3.54 -5.59 -22.71
C ARG A 177 -4.35 -6.85 -22.37
N SER A 178 -4.00 -7.68 -21.39
CA SER A 178 -4.82 -8.87 -21.10
C SER A 178 -6.10 -8.45 -20.41
N GLY A 179 -7.23 -8.79 -21.03
CA GLY A 179 -8.54 -8.43 -20.50
C GLY A 179 -9.08 -9.38 -19.44
N PHE A 180 -8.25 -10.13 -18.72
CA PHE A 180 -8.64 -11.10 -17.68
C PHE A 180 -9.93 -11.90 -18.00
N ARG A 181 -9.80 -12.97 -18.79
CA ARG A 181 -10.91 -13.74 -19.40
C ARG A 181 -11.57 -13.10 -20.63
N ALA A 182 -11.14 -11.90 -21.04
CA ALA A 182 -11.39 -11.44 -22.40
C ALA A 182 -10.67 -12.36 -23.41
N PRO A 183 -11.27 -12.64 -24.57
CA PRO A 183 -10.54 -13.29 -25.66
C PRO A 183 -9.39 -12.38 -26.08
N GLU A 184 -8.15 -12.83 -25.86
CA GLU A 184 -6.98 -12.23 -26.51
C GLU A 184 -7.12 -12.45 -28.01
N ASP A 185 -6.80 -11.42 -28.81
CA ASP A 185 -6.77 -11.57 -30.26
C ASP A 185 -5.80 -12.72 -30.61
N ARG A 186 -6.37 -13.84 -31.05
CA ARG A 186 -5.63 -15.09 -31.28
C ARG A 186 -4.56 -14.91 -32.36
N GLU A 187 -4.78 -13.99 -33.30
CA GLU A 187 -3.82 -13.62 -34.35
C GLU A 187 -2.62 -12.89 -33.74
N ALA A 188 -2.86 -11.88 -32.89
CA ALA A 188 -1.78 -11.14 -32.22
C ALA A 188 -0.95 -12.00 -31.27
N ALA A 189 -1.58 -12.99 -30.61
CA ALA A 189 -0.90 -13.90 -29.68
C ALA A 189 0.18 -14.78 -30.35
N ILE A 190 0.10 -15.01 -31.67
CA ILE A 190 1.11 -15.77 -32.45
C ILE A 190 2.48 -15.06 -32.45
N HIS A 191 2.50 -13.74 -32.29
CA HIS A 191 3.72 -12.93 -32.34
C HIS A 191 4.34 -12.66 -30.96
N ASN A 192 3.76 -13.15 -29.87
CA ASN A 192 4.37 -13.04 -28.54
C ASN A 192 5.52 -14.05 -28.40
N ILE A 193 6.69 -13.58 -27.98
CA ILE A 193 7.89 -14.43 -27.82
C ILE A 193 7.71 -15.53 -26.76
N ASP A 194 6.76 -15.32 -25.84
CA ASP A 194 6.35 -16.30 -24.81
C ASP A 194 5.55 -17.48 -25.38
N ARG A 195 5.19 -17.45 -26.68
CA ARG A 195 4.56 -18.56 -27.41
C ARG A 195 5.54 -19.49 -28.10
N LEU A 196 6.86 -19.27 -27.96
CA LEU A 196 7.84 -20.31 -28.30
C LEU A 196 7.51 -21.59 -27.52
N ASP A 197 7.79 -22.77 -28.10
CA ASP A 197 7.51 -24.12 -27.57
C ASP A 197 8.28 -24.44 -26.27
N VAL A 198 8.28 -23.53 -25.30
CA VAL A 198 8.80 -23.74 -23.97
C VAL A 198 7.71 -24.46 -23.19
N LYS A 199 8.04 -25.62 -22.63
CA LYS A 199 7.12 -26.39 -21.79
C LYS A 199 6.60 -25.48 -20.68
N SER A 200 5.29 -25.22 -20.71
CA SER A 200 4.61 -24.32 -19.78
C SER A 200 4.97 -24.64 -18.33
N SER A 201 5.41 -23.63 -17.58
CA SER A 201 5.63 -23.70 -16.13
C SER A 201 4.33 -23.48 -15.32
N LEU A 202 3.19 -23.30 -16.00
CA LEU A 202 1.93 -22.89 -15.39
C LEU A 202 1.40 -23.94 -14.42
N LYS A 203 1.25 -23.55 -13.16
CA LYS A 203 0.30 -24.18 -12.23
C LYS A 203 -1.13 -23.94 -12.76
N LYS A 204 -2.11 -24.75 -12.38
CA LYS A 204 -3.55 -24.57 -12.70
C LYS A 204 -4.12 -23.29 -12.04
N VAL A 205 -3.65 -22.11 -12.42
CA VAL A 205 -4.09 -20.81 -11.90
C VAL A 205 -4.26 -19.87 -13.09
N SER A 206 -5.47 -19.30 -13.26
CA SER A 206 -5.72 -18.36 -14.35
C SER A 206 -5.04 -17.01 -14.06
N LEU A 207 -4.78 -16.21 -15.10
CA LEU A 207 -4.25 -14.86 -14.95
C LEU A 207 -5.13 -13.99 -14.03
N TYR A 208 -6.45 -14.18 -14.07
CA TYR A 208 -7.40 -13.51 -13.17
C TYR A 208 -7.12 -13.86 -11.70
N GLU A 209 -6.97 -15.15 -11.38
CA GLU A 209 -6.70 -15.60 -10.00
C GLU A 209 -5.32 -15.14 -9.52
N TYR A 210 -4.32 -15.18 -10.41
CA TYR A 210 -2.99 -14.65 -10.12
C TYR A 210 -3.05 -13.15 -9.81
N ALA A 211 -3.63 -12.34 -10.69
CA ALA A 211 -3.71 -10.89 -10.53
C ALA A 211 -4.53 -10.48 -9.30
N LYS A 212 -5.65 -11.16 -9.04
CA LYS A 212 -6.44 -10.97 -7.82
C LYS A 212 -5.58 -11.21 -6.58
N ARG A 213 -4.87 -12.34 -6.53
CA ARG A 213 -3.98 -12.68 -5.41
C ARG A 213 -2.83 -11.71 -5.26
N GLU A 214 -2.21 -11.29 -6.37
CA GLU A 214 -1.08 -10.37 -6.37
C GLU A 214 -1.50 -9.00 -5.81
N ALA A 215 -2.65 -8.47 -6.22
CA ALA A 215 -3.18 -7.22 -5.68
C ALA A 215 -3.48 -7.32 -4.18
N GLU A 216 -4.08 -8.42 -3.70
CA GLU A 216 -4.29 -8.66 -2.26
C GLU A 216 -2.97 -8.67 -1.47
N LEU A 217 -1.91 -9.23 -2.05
CA LEU A 217 -0.57 -9.22 -1.44
C LEU A 217 0.03 -7.80 -1.44
N ILE A 218 -0.15 -7.04 -2.53
CA ILE A 218 0.26 -5.64 -2.63
C ILE A 218 -0.44 -4.79 -1.56
N PHE A 219 -1.76 -4.92 -1.38
CA PHE A 219 -2.49 -4.17 -0.35
C PHE A 219 -2.03 -4.56 1.06
N LYS A 220 -1.83 -5.86 1.29
CA LYS A 220 -1.33 -6.34 2.58
C LYS A 220 0.07 -5.82 2.89
N ALA A 221 0.94 -5.78 1.89
CA ALA A 221 2.33 -5.37 2.06
C ALA A 221 2.46 -3.84 2.14
N PHE A 222 1.77 -3.10 1.27
CA PHE A 222 2.05 -1.69 1.02
C PHE A 222 0.84 -0.76 1.27
N GLY A 223 -0.36 -1.29 1.49
CA GLY A 223 -1.59 -0.48 1.61
C GLY A 223 -1.59 0.51 2.78
N ASN A 224 -0.69 0.33 3.77
CA ASN A 224 -0.53 1.26 4.89
C ASN A 224 0.34 2.50 4.56
N HIS A 225 1.00 2.54 3.40
CA HIS A 225 1.75 3.69 2.97
C HIS A 225 0.81 4.82 2.53
N PRO A 226 0.86 6.01 3.14
CA PRO A 226 0.04 7.14 2.73
C PRO A 226 0.32 7.57 1.28
N SER A 227 1.52 7.34 0.74
CA SER A 227 1.80 7.58 -0.67
C SER A 227 1.00 6.69 -1.64
N PHE A 228 0.53 5.51 -1.22
CA PHE A 228 -0.27 4.64 -2.07
C PHE A 228 -1.70 5.16 -2.17
N VAL A 229 -1.98 6.01 -3.16
CA VAL A 229 -3.29 6.68 -3.31
C VAL A 229 -4.17 6.00 -4.35
N MET A 230 -3.58 5.46 -5.41
CA MET A 230 -4.32 4.93 -6.56
C MET A 230 -3.84 3.53 -6.93
N PHE A 231 -4.74 2.70 -7.43
CA PHE A 231 -4.42 1.37 -7.93
C PHE A 231 -5.22 1.06 -9.20
N THR A 232 -4.57 0.46 -10.20
CA THR A 232 -5.25 0.02 -11.44
C THR A 232 -4.85 -1.39 -11.84
N LEU A 233 -5.70 -2.05 -12.63
CA LEU A 233 -5.46 -3.44 -13.04
C LEU A 233 -4.40 -3.59 -14.14
N GLY A 234 -3.86 -2.49 -14.66
CA GLY A 234 -2.85 -2.49 -15.72
C GLY A 234 -3.08 -1.41 -16.78
N ASN A 235 -2.43 -1.60 -17.92
CA ASN A 235 -2.36 -0.63 -19.01
C ASN A 235 -3.06 -1.09 -20.30
N GLU A 236 -3.63 -0.13 -21.05
CA GLU A 236 -4.30 -0.35 -22.34
C GLU A 236 -5.38 -1.43 -22.25
N LEU A 237 -6.14 -1.41 -21.15
CA LEU A 237 -7.19 -2.38 -20.88
C LEU A 237 -8.52 -1.88 -21.42
N GLY A 238 -9.29 -2.79 -22.03
CA GLY A 238 -10.69 -2.57 -22.35
C GLY A 238 -11.57 -2.55 -21.11
N ARG A 239 -12.85 -2.84 -21.28
CA ARG A 239 -13.79 -2.99 -20.16
C ARG A 239 -14.54 -4.30 -20.30
N ASN A 240 -14.66 -5.04 -19.22
CA ASN A 240 -15.51 -6.23 -19.12
C ASN A 240 -15.93 -6.50 -17.67
N GLU A 241 -16.80 -7.51 -17.51
CA GLU A 241 -17.36 -7.94 -16.23
C GLU A 241 -16.27 -8.41 -15.25
N GLY A 242 -15.30 -9.23 -15.69
CA GLY A 242 -14.22 -9.69 -14.82
C GLY A 242 -13.38 -8.54 -14.23
N MET A 243 -13.08 -7.51 -15.01
CA MET A 243 -12.41 -6.31 -14.50
C MET A 243 -13.28 -5.51 -13.52
N PHE A 244 -14.59 -5.45 -13.77
CA PHE A 244 -15.53 -4.80 -12.87
C PHE A 244 -15.57 -5.51 -11.52
N ASP A 245 -15.73 -6.84 -11.53
CA ASP A 245 -15.76 -7.68 -10.33
C ASP A 245 -14.45 -7.59 -9.56
N MET A 246 -13.31 -7.57 -10.26
CA MET A 246 -12.00 -7.44 -9.62
C MET A 246 -11.84 -6.08 -8.91
N VAL A 247 -12.23 -4.97 -9.55
CA VAL A 247 -12.20 -3.65 -8.91
C VAL A 247 -13.21 -3.56 -7.76
N ALA A 248 -14.40 -4.15 -7.89
CA ALA A 248 -15.40 -4.19 -6.83
C ALA A 248 -14.86 -4.94 -5.59
N HIS A 249 -14.27 -6.12 -5.80
CA HIS A 249 -13.60 -6.90 -4.75
C HIS A 249 -12.49 -6.08 -4.07
N PHE A 250 -11.63 -5.40 -4.83
CA PHE A 250 -10.56 -4.59 -4.24
C PHE A 250 -11.07 -3.42 -3.39
N LYS A 251 -12.14 -2.74 -3.83
CA LYS A 251 -12.78 -1.68 -3.05
C LYS A 251 -13.41 -2.18 -1.76
N GLU A 252 -13.91 -3.41 -1.75
CA GLU A 252 -14.50 -4.03 -0.56
C GLU A 252 -13.43 -4.36 0.49
N ILE A 253 -12.32 -4.97 0.06
CA ILE A 253 -11.26 -5.41 0.99
C ILE A 253 -10.32 -4.27 1.41
N ASP A 254 -10.18 -3.23 0.58
CA ASP A 254 -9.34 -2.07 0.88
C ASP A 254 -9.94 -0.78 0.30
N PRO A 255 -10.87 -0.12 1.02
CA PRO A 255 -11.54 1.08 0.52
C PRO A 255 -10.67 2.35 0.54
N ARG A 256 -9.40 2.27 0.97
CA ARG A 256 -8.52 3.43 1.22
C ARG A 256 -7.92 4.02 -0.05
N HIS A 257 -7.96 3.28 -1.16
CA HIS A 257 -7.37 3.68 -2.43
C HIS A 257 -8.43 4.07 -3.46
N LEU A 258 -8.02 4.92 -4.41
CA LEU A 258 -8.80 5.21 -5.61
C LEU A 258 -8.51 4.15 -6.67
N TYR A 259 -9.56 3.53 -7.20
CA TYR A 259 -9.44 2.44 -8.17
C TYR A 259 -9.92 2.81 -9.57
N ALA A 260 -9.22 2.30 -10.58
CA ALA A 260 -9.67 2.27 -11.97
C ALA A 260 -9.39 0.91 -12.61
N GLN A 261 -10.16 0.54 -13.65
CA GLN A 261 -9.96 -0.72 -14.36
C GLN A 261 -8.65 -0.75 -15.13
N GLY A 262 -8.28 0.35 -15.80
CA GLY A 262 -7.03 0.45 -16.52
C GLY A 262 -6.64 1.88 -16.77
N SER A 263 -5.39 2.05 -17.16
CA SER A 263 -4.77 3.31 -17.52
C SER A 263 -4.40 3.29 -19.01
N ASN A 264 -4.59 4.41 -19.69
CA ASN A 264 -4.21 4.60 -21.09
C ASN A 264 -3.14 5.69 -21.20
#